data_AF-A0A433HNH6-F1
#
_entry.id   AF-A0A433HNH6-F1
#
_cell.length_a   1.000
_cell.length_b   1.000
_cell.length_c   1.000
_cell.angle_alpha   90.00
_cell.angle_beta   90.00
_cell.angle_gamma   90.00
#
_symmetry.space_group_name_H-M   'P 1'
#
loop_
_entity.id
_entity.type
_entity.pdbx_description
1 polymer ?
#
loop_
_entity_poly.entity_id
_entity_poly.type
_entity_poly.pdbx_seq_one_letter_code
_entity_poly.pdbx_strand_id
1 'polypeptide(L)'
;MTLGGFGVAGDEQNGSACIPVFKWTGAYAGFFQSDSLYDRFGRYLGWREADGRVWKHDGSLLGRVMAEHYLARDQRALPERRTPQVPPVPASPPLPSPPRPHPIPWMGCRDPLEDLLRMPALGELIGRWHSPSESLTFSEAGDFQWAAADATGMASGRWELRGQELWLHWEGVEEPERRYWIIEFTGDSLLLRWLREAGRSLPFRLQREHLPSPLPPDVADESQTA
;
A
#
# COMPACT_ATOMS: atom_id res chain seq x y z
N MET A 1 33.16 35.04 45.27
CA MET A 1 32.06 35.90 44.78
C MET A 1 32.49 36.31 43.38
N THR A 2 31.92 35.87 42.26
CA THR A 2 30.49 35.75 41.91
C THR A 2 30.28 34.59 40.92
N LEU A 3 29.07 34.03 40.97
CA LEU A 3 28.50 32.93 40.19
C LEU A 3 28.24 33.27 38.71
N GLY A 4 28.10 32.22 37.88
CA GLY A 4 27.33 32.20 36.63
C GLY A 4 28.11 31.54 35.48
N GLY A 5 27.86 30.27 35.11
CA GLY A 5 26.69 29.83 34.32
C GLY A 5 26.99 30.12 32.83
N PHE A 6 27.05 29.18 31.89
CA PHE A 6 26.14 28.08 31.59
C PHE A 6 26.90 27.00 30.81
N GLY A 7 26.62 25.74 31.13
CA GLY A 7 26.95 24.64 30.25
C GLY A 7 26.11 24.72 28.97
N VAL A 8 26.78 24.73 27.82
CA VAL A 8 26.13 24.35 26.57
C VAL A 8 26.23 22.83 26.53
N ALA A 9 25.22 22.18 27.09
CA ALA A 9 24.87 20.83 26.68
C ALA A 9 24.58 20.93 25.18
N GLY A 10 25.52 20.43 24.37
CA GLY A 10 25.27 20.15 22.97
C GLY A 10 24.18 19.10 22.92
N ASP A 11 22.95 19.57 22.74
CA ASP A 11 21.78 18.76 22.45
C ASP A 11 22.03 18.17 21.05
N GLU A 12 22.72 17.04 20.99
CA GLU A 12 22.79 16.16 19.81
C GLU A 12 21.42 15.52 19.58
N GLN A 13 20.38 16.34 19.42
CA GLN A 13 19.21 15.97 18.65
C GLN A 13 19.58 16.09 17.18
N ASN A 14 20.46 15.19 16.73
CA ASN A 14 20.63 14.85 15.33
C ASN A 14 19.41 14.00 14.88
N GLY A 15 18.20 14.43 15.26
CA GLY A 15 16.95 13.85 14.79
C GLY A 15 16.82 14.26 13.35
N SER A 16 17.21 13.37 12.43
CA SER A 16 17.12 13.56 10.98
C SER A 16 15.82 14.30 10.63
N ALA A 17 15.96 15.52 10.11
CA ALA A 17 14.83 16.39 9.84
C ALA A 17 13.81 15.67 8.95
N CYS A 18 12.58 15.51 9.44
CA CYS A 18 11.49 14.91 8.68
C CYS A 18 10.94 15.93 7.69
N ILE A 19 10.88 15.57 6.40
CA ILE A 19 10.32 16.42 5.35
C ILE A 19 8.92 15.89 5.03
N PRO A 20 7.84 16.66 5.27
CA PRO A 20 6.49 16.18 5.02
C PRO A 20 6.23 16.02 3.52
N VAL A 21 5.43 15.02 3.15
CA VAL A 21 5.03 14.71 1.78
C VAL A 21 3.51 14.76 1.69
N PHE A 22 2.99 15.36 0.63
CA PHE A 22 1.57 15.59 0.44
C PHE A 22 1.10 14.96 -0.86
N LYS A 23 -0.16 14.51 -0.83
CA LYS A 23 -0.92 14.20 -2.04
C LYS A 23 -1.29 15.50 -2.76
N TRP A 24 -1.60 15.47 -4.04
CA TRP A 24 -2.11 16.62 -4.80
C TRP A 24 -3.49 17.08 -4.31
N THR A 25 -4.18 16.24 -3.54
CA THR A 25 -5.34 16.64 -2.75
C THR A 25 -5.00 17.53 -1.56
N GLY A 26 -3.73 17.90 -1.35
CA GLY A 26 -3.26 18.68 -0.20
C GLY A 26 -3.22 17.87 1.11
N ALA A 27 -3.70 16.63 1.09
CA ALA A 27 -3.72 15.74 2.24
C ALA A 27 -2.30 15.27 2.59
N TYR A 28 -2.00 15.21 3.88
CA TYR A 28 -0.74 14.66 4.38
C TYR A 28 -0.64 13.17 4.04
N ALA A 29 0.37 12.81 3.24
CA ALA A 29 0.61 11.43 2.80
C ALA A 29 1.60 10.70 3.72
N GLY A 30 2.61 11.43 4.20
CA GLY A 30 3.71 10.86 4.97
C GLY A 30 4.91 11.79 5.01
N PHE A 31 6.11 11.24 5.09
CA PHE A 31 7.33 12.03 5.28
C PHE A 31 8.57 11.32 4.73
N PHE A 32 9.58 12.11 4.36
CA PHE A 32 10.94 11.62 4.17
C PHE A 32 11.73 11.74 5.46
N GLN A 33 12.51 10.71 5.78
CA GLN A 33 13.55 10.74 6.80
C GLN A 33 14.79 10.05 6.25
N SER A 34 15.93 10.75 6.21
CA SER A 34 17.19 10.21 5.65
C SER A 34 16.98 9.56 4.26
N ASP A 35 16.30 10.29 3.38
CA ASP A 35 15.90 9.89 2.02
C ASP A 35 14.96 8.68 1.92
N SER A 36 14.56 8.05 3.02
CA SER A 36 13.53 7.02 3.04
C SER A 36 12.14 7.67 3.10
N LEU A 37 11.24 7.26 2.23
CA LEU A 37 9.84 7.67 2.19
C LEU A 37 9.03 6.76 3.11
N TYR A 38 8.27 7.38 4.01
CA TYR A 38 7.33 6.71 4.90
C TYR A 38 5.92 7.26 4.70
N ASP A 39 4.90 6.45 4.96
CA ASP A 39 3.53 6.95 5.06
C ASP A 39 3.28 7.64 6.41
N ARG A 40 2.07 8.17 6.59
CA ARG A 40 1.65 8.86 7.83
C ARG A 40 1.74 8.01 9.11
N PHE A 41 1.88 6.69 8.98
CA PHE A 41 2.00 5.75 10.11
C PHE A 41 3.46 5.29 10.33
N GLY A 42 4.42 5.81 9.56
CA GLY A 42 5.83 5.43 9.68
C GLY A 42 6.20 4.14 8.92
N ARG A 43 5.34 3.68 8.00
CA ARG A 43 5.64 2.50 7.17
C ARG A 43 6.48 2.92 5.96
N TYR A 44 7.57 2.20 5.73
CA TYR A 44 8.45 2.41 4.58
C TYR A 44 7.70 2.14 3.26
N LEU A 45 7.63 3.17 2.41
CA LEU A 45 7.05 3.11 1.07
C LEU A 45 8.11 2.97 -0.02
N GLY A 46 9.34 3.44 0.26
CA GLY A 46 10.38 3.54 -0.76
C GLY A 46 11.47 4.54 -0.39
N TRP A 47 12.28 4.97 -1.35
CA TRP A 47 13.39 5.89 -1.11
C TRP A 47 13.49 6.96 -2.19
N ARG A 48 14.17 8.05 -1.87
CA ARG A 48 14.48 9.16 -2.76
C ARG A 48 15.96 9.14 -3.13
N GLU A 49 16.26 9.48 -4.37
CA GLU A 49 17.63 9.72 -4.84
C GLU A 49 17.92 11.22 -4.92
N ALA A 50 19.21 11.58 -4.97
CA ALA A 50 19.66 12.98 -4.98
C ALA A 50 19.14 13.81 -6.17
N ASP A 51 18.75 13.17 -7.28
CA ASP A 51 18.16 13.83 -8.46
C ASP A 51 16.65 14.12 -8.30
N GLY A 52 16.09 13.75 -7.15
CA GLY A 52 14.70 13.91 -6.78
C GLY A 52 13.78 12.78 -7.22
N ARG A 53 14.29 11.72 -7.89
CA ARG A 53 13.49 10.53 -8.20
C ARG A 53 13.15 9.79 -6.92
N VAL A 54 11.95 9.23 -6.89
CA VAL A 54 11.42 8.47 -5.74
C VAL A 54 11.03 7.10 -6.23
N TRP A 55 11.60 6.08 -5.61
CA TRP A 55 11.42 4.68 -5.95
C TRP A 55 10.57 4.01 -4.88
N LYS A 56 9.67 3.11 -5.27
CA LYS A 56 8.94 2.24 -4.36
C LYS A 56 9.87 1.21 -3.72
N HIS A 57 9.46 0.64 -2.59
CA HIS A 57 10.16 -0.45 -1.91
C HIS A 57 10.44 -1.66 -2.82
N ASP A 58 9.60 -1.91 -3.84
CA ASP A 58 9.77 -2.96 -4.84
C ASP A 58 10.75 -2.62 -5.98
N GLY A 59 11.34 -1.42 -5.94
CA GLY A 59 12.29 -0.92 -6.92
C GLY A 59 11.67 -0.28 -8.16
N SER A 60 10.35 -0.19 -8.27
CA SER A 60 9.71 0.55 -9.37
C SER A 60 9.72 2.07 -9.14
N LEU A 61 9.81 2.85 -10.20
CA LEU A 61 9.80 4.32 -10.09
C LEU A 61 8.41 4.83 -9.67
N LEU A 62 8.31 5.40 -8.47
CA LEU A 62 7.08 6.00 -7.95
C LEU A 62 6.80 7.34 -8.63
N GLY A 63 7.84 8.19 -8.75
CA GLY A 63 7.71 9.52 -9.33
C GLY A 63 8.93 10.39 -9.06
N ARG A 64 8.74 11.70 -9.08
CA ARG A 64 9.77 12.69 -8.75
C ARG A 64 9.21 13.71 -7.78
N VAL A 65 10.04 14.14 -6.82
CA VAL A 65 9.72 15.23 -5.90
C VAL A 65 9.65 16.54 -6.67
N MET A 66 8.51 17.21 -6.56
CA MET A 66 8.25 18.53 -7.11
C MET A 66 8.43 19.61 -6.04
N ALA A 67 8.17 20.87 -6.41
CA ALA A 67 8.09 21.96 -5.45
C ALA A 67 7.12 21.60 -4.30
N GLU A 68 7.41 22.11 -3.11
CA GLU A 68 6.56 21.94 -1.92
C GLU A 68 6.35 20.49 -1.44
N HIS A 69 7.18 19.55 -1.91
CA HIS A 69 7.19 18.14 -1.51
C HIS A 69 5.97 17.32 -1.96
N TYR A 70 5.37 17.71 -3.09
CA TYR A 70 4.46 16.84 -3.84
C TYR A 70 5.26 15.83 -4.69
N LEU A 71 4.68 14.67 -4.97
CA LEU A 71 5.23 13.73 -5.95
C LEU A 71 4.47 13.81 -7.25
N ALA A 72 5.18 13.75 -8.39
CA ALA A 72 4.55 13.68 -9.70
C ALA A 72 5.09 12.48 -10.47
N ARG A 73 4.18 11.79 -11.19
CA ARG A 73 4.52 10.73 -12.14
C ARG A 73 3.95 11.07 -13.50
N ASP A 74 4.82 11.23 -14.49
CA ASP A 74 4.41 11.32 -15.90
C ASP A 74 3.76 10.00 -16.33
N GLN A 75 2.54 10.08 -16.85
CA GLN A 75 1.77 8.92 -17.32
C GLN A 75 2.34 8.32 -18.60
N ARG A 76 3.11 9.09 -19.38
CA ARG A 76 3.72 8.66 -20.65
C ARG A 76 5.12 8.09 -20.45
N ALA A 77 5.72 8.30 -19.28
CA ALA A 77 7.06 7.79 -18.98
C ALA A 77 7.04 6.26 -18.91
N LEU A 78 8.02 5.64 -19.57
CA LEU A 78 8.21 4.20 -19.53
C LEU A 78 8.41 3.71 -18.08
N PRO A 79 8.02 2.46 -17.77
CA PRO A 79 8.34 1.85 -16.49
C PRO A 79 9.85 1.80 -16.28
N GLU A 80 10.34 2.36 -15.18
CA GLU A 80 11.74 2.29 -14.77
C GLU A 80 11.85 1.44 -13.51
N ARG A 81 12.97 0.71 -13.38
CA ARG A 81 13.26 -0.15 -12.24
C ARG A 81 14.66 0.05 -11.69
N ARG A 82 14.80 -0.15 -10.39
CA ARG A 82 16.04 -0.21 -9.61
C ARG A 82 16.04 -1.46 -8.75
N THR A 83 17.23 -1.85 -8.30
CA THR A 83 17.37 -2.87 -7.27
C THR A 83 16.71 -2.37 -5.98
N PRO A 84 15.79 -3.13 -5.38
CA PRO A 84 15.21 -2.80 -4.08
C PRO A 84 16.28 -2.56 -3.02
N GLN A 85 16.13 -1.51 -2.22
CA GLN A 85 16.97 -1.29 -1.06
C GLN A 85 16.47 -2.10 0.13
N VAL A 86 17.39 -2.46 1.04
CA VAL A 86 17.02 -3.06 2.32
C VAL A 86 16.17 -2.04 3.09
N PRO A 87 14.93 -2.38 3.48
CA PRO A 87 14.08 -1.45 4.20
C PRO A 87 14.76 -0.95 5.48
N PRO A 88 14.76 0.36 5.74
CA PRO A 88 15.29 0.93 6.95
C PRO A 88 14.46 0.48 8.17
N VAL A 89 14.98 0.76 9.36
CA VAL A 89 14.20 0.61 10.59
C VAL A 89 12.96 1.50 10.48
N PRO A 90 11.77 1.00 10.87
CA PRO A 90 10.55 1.80 10.89
C PRO A 90 10.78 3.10 11.68
N ALA A 91 10.33 4.21 11.11
CA ALA A 91 10.45 5.51 11.73
C ALA A 91 9.24 5.77 12.63
N SER A 92 9.44 6.43 13.77
CA SER A 92 8.32 7.00 14.51
C SER A 92 7.73 8.14 13.66
N PRO A 93 6.43 8.11 13.33
CA PRO A 93 5.83 9.16 12.51
C PRO A 93 5.89 10.51 13.26
N PRO A 94 6.24 11.61 12.57
CA PRO A 94 6.12 12.95 13.14
C PRO A 94 4.65 13.31 13.30
N LEU A 95 4.38 14.40 14.04
CA LEU A 95 3.03 14.95 14.10
C LEU A 95 2.54 15.28 12.67
N PRO A 96 1.33 14.86 12.26
CA PRO A 96 0.83 15.12 10.93
C PRO A 96 0.83 16.62 10.64
N SER A 97 1.38 17.00 9.48
CA SER A 97 1.29 18.39 9.03
C SER A 97 -0.15 18.73 8.64
N PRO A 98 -0.60 19.98 8.85
CA PRO A 98 -1.92 20.41 8.41
C PRO A 98 -2.06 20.29 6.88
N PRO A 99 -3.27 20.07 6.36
CA PRO A 99 -3.52 20.05 4.93
C PRO A 99 -3.04 21.33 4.24
N ARG A 100 -2.60 21.21 2.99
CA ARG A 100 -2.11 22.31 2.18
C ARG A 100 -3.05 22.63 1.02
N PRO A 101 -2.98 23.84 0.42
CA PRO A 101 -3.66 24.15 -0.81
C PRO A 101 -3.27 23.17 -1.92
N HIS A 102 -4.26 22.82 -2.76
CA HIS A 102 -4.06 21.92 -3.88
C HIS A 102 -3.13 22.57 -4.93
N PRO A 103 -2.05 21.90 -5.35
CA PRO A 103 -1.27 22.36 -6.49
C PRO A 103 -2.11 22.27 -7.76
N ILE A 104 -1.84 23.15 -8.72
CA ILE A 104 -2.45 23.09 -10.05
C ILE A 104 -1.96 21.79 -10.73
N PRO A 105 -2.84 20.86 -11.12
CA PRO A 105 -2.44 19.61 -11.76
C PRO A 105 -1.62 19.87 -13.03
N TRP A 106 -0.46 19.25 -13.14
CA TRP A 106 0.34 19.30 -14.37
C TRP A 106 -0.23 18.36 -15.42
N MET A 107 -0.47 18.87 -16.64
CA MET A 107 -0.99 18.07 -17.75
C MET A 107 -0.13 16.83 -18.02
N GLY A 108 -0.76 15.66 -18.06
CA GLY A 108 -0.09 14.38 -18.32
C GLY A 108 0.64 13.78 -17.12
N CYS A 109 0.62 14.43 -15.96
CA CYS A 109 1.13 13.88 -14.72
C CYS A 109 -0.03 13.42 -13.81
N ARG A 110 0.21 12.39 -13.01
CA ARG A 110 -0.67 11.95 -11.93
C ARG A 110 0.03 12.03 -10.58
N ASP A 111 -0.76 12.03 -9.52
CA ASP A 111 -0.27 11.82 -8.16
C ASP A 111 -0.06 10.32 -7.90
N PRO A 112 1.19 9.83 -7.81
CA PRO A 112 1.44 8.43 -7.55
C PRO A 112 1.10 8.00 -6.11
N LEU A 113 0.93 8.94 -5.17
CA LEU A 113 0.57 8.65 -3.79
C LEU A 113 -0.92 8.40 -3.60
N GLU A 114 -1.77 8.92 -4.47
CA GLU A 114 -3.18 8.54 -4.48
C GLU A 114 -3.32 7.05 -4.80
N ASP A 115 -2.62 6.58 -5.83
CA ASP A 115 -2.62 5.17 -6.22
C ASP A 115 -1.96 4.28 -5.15
N LEU A 116 -0.79 4.69 -4.64
CA LEU A 116 -0.02 3.89 -3.69
C LEU A 116 -0.70 3.76 -2.32
N LEU A 117 -1.34 4.83 -1.85
CA LEU A 117 -1.98 4.89 -0.53
C LEU A 117 -3.50 4.67 -0.62
N ARG A 118 -4.00 4.24 -1.78
CA ARG A 118 -5.40 3.91 -1.96
C ARG A 118 -5.77 2.73 -1.07
N MET A 119 -6.80 2.91 -0.26
CA MET A 119 -7.41 1.81 0.48
C MET A 119 -8.58 1.23 -0.32
N PRO A 120 -8.75 -0.10 -0.32
CA PRO A 120 -9.90 -0.71 -0.96
C PRO A 120 -11.18 -0.29 -0.24
N ALA A 121 -12.26 -0.03 -0.99
CA ALA A 121 -13.58 -0.02 -0.38
C ALA A 121 -14.04 -1.46 -0.06
N LEU A 122 -15.00 -1.61 0.87
CA LEU A 122 -15.55 -2.92 1.25
C LEU A 122 -16.01 -3.72 0.02
N GLY A 123 -16.79 -3.07 -0.85
CA GLY A 123 -17.31 -3.70 -2.07
C GLY A 123 -16.24 -4.11 -3.07
N GLU A 124 -15.05 -3.49 -3.02
CA GLU A 124 -13.94 -3.90 -3.86
C GLU A 124 -13.27 -5.17 -3.35
N LEU A 125 -13.27 -5.45 -2.05
CA LEU A 125 -12.69 -6.71 -1.56
C LEU A 125 -13.55 -7.93 -1.90
N ILE A 126 -14.85 -7.74 -2.17
CA ILE A 126 -15.76 -8.84 -2.53
C ILE A 126 -15.28 -9.54 -3.80
N GLY A 127 -15.35 -10.87 -3.79
CA GLY A 127 -14.93 -11.74 -4.89
C GLY A 127 -13.85 -12.74 -4.49
N ARG A 128 -13.31 -13.42 -5.50
CA ARG A 128 -12.28 -14.44 -5.31
C ARG A 128 -10.89 -13.88 -5.59
N TRP A 129 -10.00 -14.18 -4.67
CA TRP A 129 -8.60 -13.79 -4.66
C TRP A 129 -7.74 -15.04 -4.61
N HIS A 130 -6.59 -15.04 -5.26
CA HIS A 130 -5.72 -16.20 -5.29
C HIS A 130 -4.25 -15.82 -5.29
N SER A 131 -3.43 -16.73 -4.78
CA SER A 131 -2.00 -16.79 -5.02
C SER A 131 -1.67 -18.18 -5.56
N PRO A 132 -0.40 -18.51 -5.87
CA PRO A 132 -0.03 -19.85 -6.32
C PRO A 132 -0.39 -20.97 -5.32
N SER A 133 -0.50 -20.67 -4.02
CA SER A 133 -0.66 -21.67 -2.96
C SER A 133 -2.01 -21.61 -2.21
N GLU A 134 -2.85 -20.61 -2.49
CA GLU A 134 -4.07 -20.36 -1.71
C GLU A 134 -5.10 -19.56 -2.51
N SER A 135 -6.37 -19.71 -2.15
CA SER A 135 -7.47 -18.89 -2.61
C SER A 135 -8.31 -18.41 -1.43
N LEU A 136 -8.80 -17.18 -1.54
CA LEU A 136 -9.56 -16.46 -0.54
C LEU A 136 -10.76 -15.80 -1.22
N THR A 137 -11.95 -16.16 -0.80
CA THR A 137 -13.19 -15.59 -1.33
C THR A 137 -13.86 -14.76 -0.24
N PHE A 138 -14.20 -13.50 -0.55
CA PHE A 138 -14.98 -12.63 0.31
C PHE A 138 -16.40 -12.48 -0.23
N SER A 139 -17.40 -12.68 0.64
CA SER A 139 -18.81 -12.46 0.33
C SER A 139 -19.28 -11.08 0.77
N GLU A 140 -20.37 -10.60 0.17
CA GLU A 140 -21.05 -9.37 0.57
C GLU A 140 -21.67 -9.46 1.97
N ALA A 141 -22.03 -10.68 2.42
CA ALA A 141 -22.59 -10.93 3.74
C ALA A 141 -21.56 -10.78 4.88
N GLY A 142 -20.27 -10.59 4.56
CA GLY A 142 -19.19 -10.51 5.54
C GLY A 142 -18.58 -11.87 5.87
N ASP A 143 -18.85 -12.91 5.08
CA ASP A 143 -18.24 -14.23 5.22
C ASP A 143 -17.01 -14.36 4.32
N PHE A 144 -16.04 -15.17 4.72
CA PHE A 144 -14.92 -15.54 3.87
C PHE A 144 -14.76 -17.06 3.80
N GLN A 145 -14.17 -17.51 2.69
CA GLN A 145 -13.71 -18.88 2.50
C GLN A 145 -12.24 -18.86 2.12
N TRP A 146 -11.45 -19.70 2.77
CA TRP A 146 -10.03 -19.87 2.52
C TRP A 146 -9.74 -21.32 2.14
N ALA A 147 -9.05 -21.53 1.03
CA ALA A 147 -8.62 -22.86 0.59
C ALA A 147 -7.14 -22.81 0.21
N ALA A 148 -6.33 -23.71 0.76
CA ALA A 148 -4.97 -23.92 0.28
C ALA A 148 -5.00 -24.76 -1.00
N ALA A 149 -4.11 -24.51 -1.94
CA ALA A 149 -4.07 -25.18 -3.24
C ALA A 149 -3.92 -26.70 -3.12
N ASP A 150 -3.14 -27.15 -2.13
CA ASP A 150 -2.76 -28.56 -1.95
C ASP A 150 -3.56 -29.27 -0.84
N ALA A 151 -4.47 -28.56 -0.16
CA ALA A 151 -5.22 -29.12 0.97
C ALA A 151 -6.70 -29.32 0.62
N THR A 152 -7.26 -30.46 1.05
CA THR A 152 -8.71 -30.71 0.98
C THR A 152 -9.50 -29.89 2.00
N GLY A 153 -8.80 -29.19 2.91
CA GLY A 153 -9.41 -28.36 3.94
C GLY A 153 -9.79 -26.99 3.41
N MET A 154 -11.09 -26.68 3.44
CA MET A 154 -11.62 -25.33 3.33
C MET A 154 -11.86 -24.81 4.74
N ALA A 155 -11.37 -23.60 5.02
CA ALA A 155 -11.68 -22.88 6.24
C ALA A 155 -12.63 -21.73 5.92
N SER A 156 -13.46 -21.36 6.88
CA SER A 156 -14.43 -20.29 6.74
C SER A 156 -14.51 -19.44 7.99
N GLY A 157 -15.17 -18.30 7.86
CA GLY A 157 -15.45 -17.43 8.98
C GLY A 157 -15.97 -16.07 8.52
N ARG A 158 -15.83 -15.06 9.37
CA ARG A 158 -16.27 -13.69 9.10
C ARG A 158 -15.10 -12.76 8.86
N TRP A 159 -15.30 -11.72 8.06
CA TRP A 159 -14.26 -10.72 7.80
C TRP A 159 -14.78 -9.30 8.03
N GLU A 160 -13.86 -8.41 8.36
CA GLU A 160 -14.15 -6.99 8.55
C GLU A 160 -12.97 -6.14 8.05
N LEU A 161 -13.27 -4.99 7.45
CA LEU A 161 -12.27 -4.01 7.03
C LEU A 161 -12.31 -2.79 7.96
N ARG A 162 -11.23 -2.58 8.72
CA ARG A 162 -11.05 -1.44 9.64
C ARG A 162 -9.92 -0.55 9.15
N GLY A 163 -10.25 0.38 8.27
CA GLY A 163 -9.26 1.25 7.62
C GLY A 163 -8.32 0.44 6.73
N GLN A 164 -7.10 0.19 7.19
CA GLN A 164 -6.08 -0.58 6.47
C GLN A 164 -5.90 -2.00 7.01
N GLU A 165 -6.64 -2.35 8.07
CA GLU A 165 -6.59 -3.67 8.67
C GLU A 165 -7.75 -4.52 8.17
N LEU A 166 -7.42 -5.68 7.64
CA LEU A 166 -8.34 -6.74 7.29
C LEU A 166 -8.35 -7.75 8.44
N TRP A 167 -9.50 -7.88 9.10
CA TRP A 167 -9.70 -8.79 10.22
C TRP A 167 -10.42 -10.02 9.72
N LEU A 168 -9.84 -11.20 9.95
CA LEU A 168 -10.45 -12.50 9.63
C LEU A 168 -10.74 -13.24 10.94
N HIS A 169 -12.01 -13.51 11.18
CA HIS A 169 -12.54 -14.29 12.31
C HIS A 169 -12.83 -15.71 11.85
N TRP A 170 -11.89 -16.62 12.03
CA TRP A 170 -11.92 -18.01 11.62
C TRP A 170 -12.78 -18.86 12.55
N GLU A 171 -13.54 -19.78 11.97
CA GLU A 171 -14.34 -20.75 12.71
C GLU A 171 -13.60 -22.08 12.88
N GLY A 172 -13.71 -22.69 14.06
CA GLY A 172 -13.18 -24.04 14.32
C GLY A 172 -11.65 -24.16 14.38
N VAL A 173 -10.93 -23.06 14.63
CA VAL A 173 -9.46 -23.05 14.77
C VAL A 173 -9.02 -22.49 16.13
N GLU A 174 -7.80 -22.84 16.54
CA GLU A 174 -7.22 -22.42 17.84
C GLU A 174 -6.95 -20.90 17.91
N GLU A 175 -6.54 -20.31 16.79
CA GLU A 175 -6.37 -18.85 16.65
C GLU A 175 -7.54 -18.29 15.81
N PRO A 176 -8.68 -17.97 16.44
CA PRO A 176 -9.89 -17.58 15.71
C PRO A 176 -9.76 -16.19 15.10
N GLU A 177 -8.79 -15.36 15.48
CA GLU A 177 -8.64 -14.01 14.95
C GLU A 177 -7.29 -13.83 14.29
N ARG A 178 -7.30 -13.45 13.01
CA ARG A 178 -6.10 -13.09 12.25
C ARG A 178 -6.26 -11.71 11.66
N ARG A 179 -5.32 -10.83 12.00
CA ARG A 179 -5.29 -9.44 11.53
C ARG A 179 -4.26 -9.31 10.42
N TYR A 180 -4.66 -8.76 9.28
CA TYR A 180 -3.79 -8.52 8.15
C TYR A 180 -3.73 -7.02 7.87
N TRP A 181 -2.55 -6.52 7.58
CA TRP A 181 -2.37 -5.16 7.11
C TRP A 181 -2.36 -5.13 5.59
N ILE A 182 -3.18 -4.26 5.00
CA ILE A 182 -3.20 -4.00 3.56
C ILE A 182 -2.05 -3.05 3.20
N ILE A 183 -1.01 -3.59 2.57
CA ILE A 183 0.19 -2.83 2.17
C ILE A 183 -0.08 -2.06 0.88
N GLU A 184 -0.60 -2.74 -0.13
CA GLU A 184 -0.94 -2.15 -1.43
C GLU A 184 -2.25 -2.74 -1.95
N PHE A 185 -3.02 -1.91 -2.67
CA PHE A 185 -4.23 -2.34 -3.36
C PHE A 185 -4.32 -1.65 -4.74
N THR A 186 -4.52 -2.43 -5.79
CA THR A 186 -4.59 -1.92 -7.18
C THR A 186 -5.88 -2.31 -7.90
N GLY A 187 -6.97 -2.61 -7.18
CA GLY A 187 -8.19 -3.18 -7.76
C GLY A 187 -8.07 -4.69 -7.99
N ASP A 188 -7.03 -5.11 -8.73
CA ASP A 188 -6.81 -6.51 -9.10
C ASP A 188 -5.73 -7.21 -8.29
N SER A 189 -4.98 -6.48 -7.48
CA SER A 189 -3.93 -7.05 -6.63
C SER A 189 -4.02 -6.49 -5.23
N LEU A 190 -3.81 -7.37 -4.25
CA LEU A 190 -3.84 -7.07 -2.84
C LEU A 190 -2.56 -7.60 -2.19
N LEU A 191 -1.72 -6.72 -1.66
CA LEU A 191 -0.52 -7.10 -0.91
C LEU A 191 -0.83 -7.04 0.58
N LEU A 192 -0.80 -8.18 1.25
CA LEU A 192 -1.15 -8.32 2.66
C LEU A 192 0.06 -8.68 3.50
N ARG A 193 0.02 -8.33 4.79
CA ARG A 193 0.96 -8.84 5.79
C ARG A 193 0.23 -9.23 7.07
N TRP A 194 0.44 -10.45 7.53
CA TRP A 194 -0.18 -10.94 8.76
C TRP A 194 0.45 -10.31 10.02
N LEU A 195 -0.34 -9.66 10.86
CA LEU A 195 0.07 -9.10 12.14
C LEU A 195 -0.01 -10.17 13.23
N ARG A 196 1.07 -10.92 13.40
CA ARG A 196 1.21 -11.90 14.49
C ARG A 196 1.53 -11.22 15.81
N GLU A 197 1.11 -11.82 16.92
CA GLU A 197 1.51 -11.38 18.27
C GLU A 197 3.01 -11.56 18.49
N ALA A 198 3.58 -12.65 17.93
CA ALA A 198 5.00 -12.95 17.99
C ALA A 198 5.59 -13.25 16.60
N GLY A 199 6.81 -12.77 16.38
CA GLY A 199 7.58 -13.01 15.16
C GLY A 199 7.30 -12.03 14.02
N ARG A 200 7.97 -12.26 12.89
CA ARG A 200 7.79 -11.48 11.67
C ARG A 200 7.10 -12.34 10.62
N SER A 201 6.04 -11.80 10.02
CA SER A 201 5.46 -12.35 8.79
C SER A 201 6.03 -11.63 7.59
N LEU A 202 6.22 -12.37 6.50
CA LEU A 202 6.52 -11.80 5.20
C LEU A 202 5.20 -11.36 4.54
N PRO A 203 5.22 -10.24 3.78
CA PRO A 203 4.11 -9.89 2.91
C PRO A 203 3.85 -10.98 1.86
N PHE A 204 2.59 -11.16 1.48
CA PHE A 204 2.18 -12.03 0.40
C PHE A 204 1.12 -11.33 -0.46
N ARG A 205 1.06 -11.71 -1.74
CA ARG A 205 0.23 -11.04 -2.73
C ARG A 205 -0.88 -11.97 -3.19
N LEU A 206 -2.09 -11.43 -3.20
CA LEU A 206 -3.26 -12.03 -3.82
C LEU A 206 -3.59 -11.28 -5.12
N GLN A 207 -4.07 -12.01 -6.12
CA GLN A 207 -4.60 -11.51 -7.38
C GLN A 207 -6.10 -11.78 -7.43
N ARG A 208 -6.88 -10.84 -7.95
CA ARG A 208 -8.30 -11.04 -8.18
C ARG A 208 -8.46 -12.03 -9.33
N GLU A 209 -9.29 -13.04 -9.11
CA GLU A 209 -9.71 -13.92 -10.18
C GLU A 209 -10.76 -13.20 -11.03
N HIS A 210 -10.37 -12.82 -12.24
CA HIS A 210 -11.34 -12.38 -13.24
C HIS A 210 -11.97 -13.61 -13.85
N LEU A 211 -13.25 -13.85 -13.54
CA LEU A 211 -14.04 -14.77 -14.34
C LEU A 211 -13.94 -14.30 -15.80
N PRO A 212 -13.54 -15.16 -16.75
CA PRO A 212 -13.56 -14.78 -18.15
C PRO A 212 -14.97 -14.30 -18.47
N SER A 213 -15.09 -13.07 -18.94
CA SER A 213 -16.38 -12.56 -19.43
C SER A 213 -16.92 -13.61 -20.39
N PRO A 214 -18.16 -14.08 -20.23
CA PRO A 214 -18.73 -15.05 -21.16
C PRO A 214 -18.55 -14.45 -22.56
N LEU A 215 -17.90 -15.21 -23.44
CA LEU A 215 -17.75 -14.80 -24.83
C LEU A 215 -19.14 -14.42 -25.34
N PRO A 216 -19.28 -13.29 -26.06
CA PRO A 216 -20.55 -12.98 -26.69
C PRO A 216 -20.98 -14.21 -27.49
N PRO A 217 -22.27 -14.61 -27.43
CA PRO A 217 -22.75 -15.76 -28.15
C PRO A 217 -22.28 -15.62 -29.60
N ASP A 218 -21.57 -16.65 -30.07
CA ASP A 218 -21.08 -16.75 -31.43
C ASP A 218 -22.27 -16.42 -32.33
N VAL A 219 -22.22 -15.26 -32.98
CA VAL A 219 -23.25 -14.83 -33.92
C VAL A 219 -23.08 -15.78 -35.08
N ALA A 220 -23.78 -16.91 -35.01
CA ALA A 220 -23.79 -17.92 -36.04
C ALA A 220 -24.02 -17.21 -37.36
N ASP A 221 -23.02 -17.33 -38.23
CA ASP A 221 -22.98 -16.82 -39.58
C ASP A 221 -24.19 -17.37 -40.36
N GLU A 222 -25.32 -16.65 -40.32
CA GLU A 222 -26.47 -16.83 -41.20
C GLU A 222 -26.11 -16.31 -42.60
N SER A 223 -25.09 -16.90 -43.22
CA SER A 223 -24.71 -16.64 -44.61
C SER A 223 -24.81 -17.92 -45.44
N GLN A 224 -25.99 -18.56 -45.43
CA GLN A 224 -26.36 -19.51 -46.47
C GLN A 224 -27.84 -19.39 -46.82
N THR A 225 -28.17 -18.44 -47.71
CA THR A 225 -29.13 -18.65 -48.80
C THR A 225 -29.11 -17.44 -49.74
N ALA A 226 -28.46 -17.60 -50.89
CA ALA A 226 -28.90 -17.04 -52.17
C ALA A 226 -28.22 -17.82 -53.30
#